data_AF-A0A966DGN3-F1
#
_entry.id   AF-A0A966DGN3-F1
#
_cell.length_a   1.000
_cell.length_b   1.000
_cell.length_c   1.000
_cell.angle_alpha   90.00
_cell.angle_beta   90.00
_cell.angle_gamma   90.00
#
_symmetry.space_group_name_H-M   'P 1'
#
loop_
_entity.id
_entity.type
_entity.pdbx_description
1 polymer ?
#
loop_
_entity_poly.entity_id
_entity_poly.type
_entity_poly.pdbx_seq_one_letter_code
_entity_poly.pdbx_strand_id
1 'polypeptide(L)'
;MGRTNEEKSLLAKLASGVLDGFVGDDLTTSGGSTVWKAIKNGIPANYKQGPGGKFFNGKENERYVGVLHTLEEWITDDEKLEFLQKFGWLMHDDDVRAYSAKFKPKK
;
A
#
# COMPACT_ATOMS: atom_id res chain seq x y z
N MET A 1 5.66 14.48 -22.68
CA MET A 1 5.75 15.55 -21.67
C MET A 1 6.74 15.10 -20.61
N GLY A 2 7.64 15.98 -20.16
CA GLY A 2 8.63 15.62 -19.13
C GLY A 2 8.00 15.61 -17.75
N ARG A 3 8.39 14.64 -16.91
CA ARG A 3 8.03 14.60 -15.48
C ARG A 3 8.47 15.89 -14.80
N THR A 4 7.60 16.43 -13.95
CA THR A 4 7.88 17.61 -13.13
C THR A 4 9.00 17.33 -12.13
N ASN A 5 9.63 18.38 -11.61
CA ASN A 5 10.72 18.22 -10.65
C ASN A 5 10.25 17.57 -9.34
N GLU A 6 8.99 17.82 -8.95
CA GLU A 6 8.34 17.22 -7.78
C GLU A 6 8.16 15.71 -7.97
N GLU A 7 7.64 15.27 -9.11
CA GLU A 7 7.48 13.84 -9.44
C GLU A 7 8.83 13.10 -9.43
N LYS A 8 9.88 13.71 -9.96
CA LYS A 8 11.23 13.13 -9.90
C LYS A 8 11.73 13.00 -8.46
N SER A 9 11.46 13.98 -7.61
CA SER A 9 11.82 13.94 -6.19
C SER A 9 11.07 12.84 -5.44
N LEU A 10 9.76 12.70 -5.68
CA LEU A 10 8.93 11.64 -5.10
C LEU A 10 9.40 10.24 -5.53
N LEU A 11 9.70 10.05 -6.81
CA LEU A 11 10.26 8.79 -7.31
C LEU A 11 11.63 8.48 -6.69
N ALA A 12 12.48 9.49 -6.49
CA ALA A 12 13.75 9.31 -5.80
C ALA A 12 13.56 8.93 -4.32
N LYS A 13 12.58 9.53 -3.62
CA LYS A 13 12.21 9.12 -2.25
C LYS A 13 11.71 7.68 -2.18
N LEU A 14 10.86 7.28 -3.13
CA LEU A 14 10.41 5.89 -3.28
C LEU A 14 11.60 4.95 -3.47
N ALA A 15 12.48 5.24 -4.45
CA ALA A 15 13.64 4.40 -4.74
C ALA A 15 14.65 4.35 -3.58
N SER A 16 14.73 5.40 -2.78
CA SER A 16 15.55 5.46 -1.56
C SER A 16 14.95 4.68 -0.39
N GLY A 17 13.71 4.22 -0.51
CA GLY A 17 12.99 3.50 0.54
C GLY A 17 12.53 4.38 1.72
N VAL A 18 12.60 5.71 1.57
CA VAL A 18 12.12 6.65 2.62
C VAL A 18 10.62 6.50 2.85
N LEU A 19 9.90 6.08 1.80
CA LEU A 19 8.46 5.91 1.79
C LEU A 19 8.03 4.44 2.02
N ASP A 20 8.98 3.55 2.31
CA ASP A 20 8.67 2.14 2.60
C ASP A 20 7.90 2.02 3.92
N GLY A 21 6.90 1.14 3.93
CA GLY A 21 6.04 0.94 5.08
C GLY A 21 4.57 0.83 4.73
N PHE A 22 3.74 0.88 5.76
CA PHE A 22 2.29 0.76 5.64
C PHE A 22 1.67 2.06 5.12
N VAL A 23 0.68 1.94 4.23
CA VAL A 23 -0.03 3.08 3.64
C VAL A 23 -1.48 3.08 4.12
N GLY A 24 -1.80 3.99 5.03
CA GLY A 24 -3.11 4.07 5.68
C GLY A 24 -3.34 2.94 6.68
N ASP A 25 -4.58 2.43 6.72
CA ASP A 25 -5.02 1.39 7.64
C ASP A 25 -5.34 0.08 6.93
N ASP A 26 -5.31 -1.03 7.67
CA ASP A 26 -5.79 -2.32 7.17
C ASP A 26 -7.31 -2.38 7.17
N LEU A 27 -7.86 -2.97 6.10
CA LEU A 27 -9.29 -3.17 5.94
C LEU A 27 -9.61 -4.65 6.12
N THR A 28 -10.19 -4.99 7.27
CA THR A 28 -10.73 -6.32 7.51
C THR A 28 -12.15 -6.43 6.92
N THR A 29 -12.29 -7.30 5.92
CA THR A 29 -13.58 -7.60 5.27
C THR A 29 -14.43 -8.53 6.12
N SER A 30 -15.75 -8.50 5.97
CA SER A 30 -16.69 -9.35 6.72
C SER A 30 -16.44 -10.86 6.57
N GLY A 31 -15.75 -11.27 5.50
CA GLY A 31 -15.30 -12.65 5.26
C GLY A 31 -14.00 -13.03 5.98
N GLY A 32 -13.49 -12.20 6.88
CA GLY A 32 -12.27 -12.43 7.66
C GLY A 32 -10.96 -12.19 6.92
N SER A 33 -11.01 -11.70 5.67
CA SER A 33 -9.80 -11.33 4.93
C SER A 33 -9.36 -9.91 5.26
N THR A 34 -8.07 -9.68 5.47
CA THR A 34 -7.49 -8.36 5.70
C THR A 34 -6.81 -7.86 4.43
N VAL A 35 -7.12 -6.64 4.01
CA VAL A 35 -6.54 -5.99 2.82
C VAL A 35 -5.76 -4.76 3.28
N TRP A 36 -4.54 -4.58 2.82
CA TRP A 36 -3.75 -3.40 3.15
C TRP A 36 -2.83 -3.00 2.01
N LYS A 37 -2.37 -1.74 2.06
CA LYS A 37 -1.41 -1.20 1.09
C LYS A 37 -0.10 -0.97 1.81
N ALA A 38 0.99 -1.33 1.16
CA ALA A 38 2.31 -1.06 1.67
C ALA A 38 3.28 -0.78 0.52
N ILE A 39 4.31 0.00 0.80
CA ILE A 39 5.42 0.21 -0.11
C ILE A 39 6.57 -0.65 0.38
N LYS A 40 7.14 -1.46 -0.52
CA LYS A 40 8.26 -2.34 -0.23
C LYS A 40 9.35 -2.18 -1.28
N ASN A 41 10.55 -1.80 -0.85
CA ASN A 41 11.68 -1.45 -1.72
C ASN A 41 11.29 -0.40 -2.78
N GLY A 42 10.50 0.60 -2.39
CA GLY A 42 10.04 1.65 -3.31
C GLY A 42 9.01 1.20 -4.34
N ILE A 43 8.46 -0.01 -4.20
CA ILE A 43 7.36 -0.53 -5.02
C ILE A 43 6.11 -0.57 -4.16
N PRO A 44 5.12 0.30 -4.44
CA PRO A 44 3.81 0.19 -3.83
C PRO A 44 3.13 -1.12 -4.23
N ALA A 45 2.50 -1.77 -3.27
CA ALA A 45 1.76 -2.99 -3.49
C ALA A 45 0.51 -3.05 -2.62
N ASN A 46 -0.52 -3.69 -3.15
CA ASN A 46 -1.77 -3.97 -2.47
C ASN A 46 -1.77 -5.44 -2.06
N TYR A 47 -1.89 -5.71 -0.78
CA TYR A 47 -1.86 -7.04 -0.21
C TYR A 47 -3.25 -7.42 0.31
N LYS A 48 -3.58 -8.70 0.20
CA LYS A 48 -4.77 -9.30 0.79
C LYS A 48 -4.37 -10.59 1.46
N GLN A 49 -4.59 -10.68 2.76
CA GLN A 49 -4.53 -11.92 3.50
C GLN A 49 -5.93 -12.51 3.59
N GLY A 50 -6.08 -13.77 3.18
CA GLY A 50 -7.32 -14.53 3.34
C GLY A 50 -7.71 -14.70 4.82
N PRO A 51 -8.89 -15.25 5.11
CA PRO A 51 -9.29 -15.53 6.47
C PRO A 51 -8.37 -16.58 7.08
N GLY A 52 -7.67 -16.18 8.15
CA GLY A 52 -7.06 -17.12 9.07
C GLY A 52 -8.14 -17.84 9.89
N GLY A 53 -7.79 -18.98 10.44
CA GLY A 53 -8.71 -19.75 11.26
C GLY A 53 -7.98 -20.49 12.37
N LYS A 54 -8.77 -21.08 13.25
CA LYS A 54 -8.29 -22.02 14.26
C LYS A 54 -9.02 -23.35 14.05
N PHE A 55 -8.28 -24.45 13.98
CA PHE A 55 -8.86 -25.79 13.98
C PHE A 55 -8.28 -26.62 15.12
N PHE A 56 -9.10 -27.51 15.67
CA PHE A 56 -8.68 -28.38 16.76
C PHE A 56 -8.13 -29.68 16.17
N ASN A 57 -6.82 -29.90 16.28
CA ASN A 57 -6.13 -31.08 15.75
C ASN A 57 -6.18 -32.29 16.72
N GLY A 58 -7.26 -32.39 17.52
CA GLY A 58 -7.44 -33.46 18.51
C GLY A 58 -6.58 -33.36 19.78
N LYS A 59 -5.58 -32.46 19.83
CA LYS A 59 -4.75 -32.17 21.02
C LYS A 59 -4.69 -30.67 21.33
N GLU A 60 -4.50 -29.82 20.33
CA GLU A 60 -4.41 -28.36 20.46
C GLU A 60 -5.18 -27.63 19.36
N ASN A 61 -5.48 -26.35 19.60
CA ASN A 61 -6.00 -25.44 18.58
C ASN A 61 -4.84 -24.88 17.76
N GLU A 62 -4.67 -25.37 16.53
CA GLU A 62 -3.74 -24.79 15.56
C GLU A 62 -4.36 -23.58 14.89
N ARG A 63 -3.65 -22.45 14.92
CA ARG A 63 -3.97 -21.26 14.14
C ARG A 63 -3.26 -21.34 12.80
N TYR A 64 -4.01 -21.30 11.70
CA TYR A 64 -3.43 -21.07 10.38
C TYR A 64 -3.61 -19.62 9.99
N VAL A 65 -2.55 -19.04 9.41
CA VAL A 65 -2.60 -17.72 8.80
C VAL A 65 -3.22 -17.88 7.41
N GLY A 66 -4.16 -17.00 7.06
CA GLY A 66 -4.75 -17.03 5.72
C GLY A 66 -3.70 -16.76 4.64
N VAL A 67 -3.97 -17.25 3.43
CA VAL A 67 -3.05 -17.11 2.29
C VAL A 67 -2.83 -15.63 1.98
N LEU A 68 -1.57 -15.21 1.90
CA LEU A 68 -1.19 -13.87 1.48
C LEU A 68 -1.20 -13.81 -0.05
N HIS A 69 -2.00 -12.89 -0.59
CA HIS A 69 -2.07 -12.58 -2.00
C HIS A 69 -1.59 -11.14 -2.23
N THR A 70 -0.69 -10.96 -3.18
CA THR A 70 -0.41 -9.64 -3.75
C THR A 70 -1.46 -9.39 -4.83
N LEU A 71 -2.33 -8.41 -4.62
CA LEU A 71 -3.41 -8.07 -5.54
C LEU A 71 -2.94 -7.20 -6.70
N GLU A 72 -2.07 -6.23 -6.41
CA GLU A 72 -1.66 -5.22 -7.38
C GLU A 72 -0.28 -4.69 -6.97
N GLU A 73 0.60 -4.48 -7.95
CA GLU A 73 1.94 -3.92 -7.75
C GLU A 73 2.12 -2.77 -8.74
N TRP A 74 2.53 -1.60 -8.24
CA TRP A 74 2.80 -0.44 -9.08
C TRP A 74 4.29 -0.41 -9.40
N ILE A 75 4.66 -1.00 -10.54
CA ILE A 75 6.07 -1.25 -10.88
C ILE A 75 6.66 -0.06 -11.62
N THR A 76 5.93 0.47 -12.60
CA THR A 76 6.42 1.58 -13.43
C THR A 76 6.38 2.91 -12.68
N ASP A 77 7.21 3.85 -13.09
CA ASP A 77 7.24 5.18 -12.48
C ASP A 77 5.88 5.91 -12.56
N ASP A 78 5.14 5.70 -13.65
CA ASP A 78 3.84 6.32 -13.86
C ASP A 78 2.78 5.74 -12.90
N GLU A 79 2.78 4.41 -12.77
CA GLU A 79 1.96 3.68 -11.80
C GLU A 79 2.28 4.09 -10.36
N LYS A 80 3.57 4.23 -10.03
CA LYS A 80 4.01 4.70 -8.70
C LYS A 80 3.48 6.10 -8.41
N LEU A 81 3.57 7.01 -9.37
CA LEU A 81 3.02 8.36 -9.22
C LEU A 81 1.50 8.32 -9.09
N GLU A 82 0.79 7.49 -9.87
CA GLU A 82 -0.65 7.32 -9.74
C GLU A 82 -1.05 6.82 -8.35
N PHE A 83 -0.28 5.89 -7.79
CA PHE A 83 -0.46 5.42 -6.42
C PHE A 83 -0.31 6.58 -5.42
N LEU A 84 0.72 7.41 -5.54
CA LEU A 84 0.93 8.57 -4.68
C LEU A 84 -0.17 9.62 -4.86
N GLN A 85 -0.70 9.82 -6.06
CA GLN A 85 -1.83 10.72 -6.30
C GLN A 85 -3.08 10.23 -5.56
N LYS A 86 -3.42 8.94 -5.67
CA LYS A 86 -4.64 8.34 -5.11
C LYS A 86 -4.55 8.10 -3.59
N PHE A 87 -3.42 7.62 -3.10
CA PHE A 87 -3.24 7.14 -1.73
C PHE A 87 -2.22 7.93 -0.92
N GLY A 88 -1.49 8.88 -1.52
CA GLY A 88 -0.46 9.64 -0.81
C GLY A 88 -0.99 10.44 0.39
N TRP A 89 -2.26 10.83 0.37
CA TRP A 89 -2.92 11.47 1.52
C TRP A 89 -3.04 10.57 2.76
N LEU A 90 -2.89 9.26 2.63
CA LEU A 90 -2.86 8.28 3.72
C LEU A 90 -1.45 8.06 4.29
N MET A 91 -0.41 8.60 3.65
CA MET A 91 0.96 8.48 4.10
C MET A 91 1.32 9.60 5.10
N HIS A 92 2.35 9.38 5.91
CA HIS A 92 2.82 10.38 6.87
C HIS A 92 3.76 11.44 6.27
N ASP A 93 4.34 11.20 5.08
CA ASP A 93 5.26 12.14 4.43
C ASP A 93 4.54 13.37 3.87
N ASP A 94 5.04 14.56 4.21
CA ASP A 94 4.38 15.83 3.89
C ASP A 94 4.40 16.13 2.38
N ASP A 95 5.51 15.83 1.68
CA ASP A 95 5.62 16.01 0.23
C ASP A 95 4.62 15.13 -0.52
N VAL A 96 4.47 13.87 -0.09
CA VAL A 96 3.51 12.93 -0.68
C VAL A 96 2.07 13.38 -0.43
N ARG A 97 1.75 13.85 0.78
CA ARG A 97 0.42 14.40 1.09
C ARG A 97 0.13 15.64 0.28
N ALA A 98 1.09 16.56 0.15
CA ALA A 98 0.96 17.77 -0.65
C ALA A 98 0.74 17.45 -2.13
N TYR A 99 1.47 16.46 -2.66
CA TYR A 99 1.28 15.97 -4.02
C TYR A 99 -0.13 15.40 -4.21
N SER A 100 -0.55 14.45 -3.37
CA SER A 100 -1.90 13.86 -3.44
C SER A 100 -3.02 14.90 -3.32
N ALA A 101 -2.83 15.93 -2.49
CA ALA A 101 -3.80 17.01 -2.30
C ALA A 101 -4.04 17.84 -3.58
N LYS A 102 -3.07 17.93 -4.50
CA LYS A 102 -3.24 18.62 -5.79
C LYS A 102 -4.22 17.91 -6.72
N PHE A 103 -4.31 16.58 -6.61
CA PHE A 103 -5.14 15.73 -7.47
C PHE A 103 -6.47 15.35 -6.84
N LYS A 104 -6.66 15.58 -5.54
CA LYS A 104 -7.97 15.40 -4.91
C LYS A 104 -8.98 16.39 -5.50
N PRO A 105 -10.16 15.93 -5.96
CA PRO A 105 -11.21 16.84 -6.41
C PRO A 105 -11.65 17.71 -5.24
N LYS A 106 -11.57 19.05 -5.41
CA LYS A 106 -12.19 20.00 -4.50
C LYS A 106 -13.70 19.86 -4.65
N LYS A 107 -14.36 19.50 -3.55
CA LYS A 107 -15.82 19.38 -3.47
C LYS A 107 -16.48 20.76 -3.48
#